data_AF-A0AAV2MNK6-F1
#
_entry.id   AF-A0AAV2MNK6-F1
#
_cell.length_a   1.000
_cell.length_b   1.000
_cell.length_c   1.000
_cell.angle_alpha   90.00
_cell.angle_beta   90.00
_cell.angle_gamma   90.00
#
_symmetry.space_group_name_H-M   'P 1'
#
loop_
_entity.id
_entity.type
_entity.pdbx_description
1 polymer ?
#
loop_
_entity_poly.entity_id
_entity_poly.type
_entity_poly.pdbx_seq_one_letter_code
_entity_poly.pdbx_strand_id
1 'polypeptide(L)'
;MKLFVGLILLLNISIASALRCYTCTLTDPGSCTDTKSCPVIFNRCFSLRAEGYDVVTKGCQTSIACVGSIACCEGDLCNGALHVTGPGLVLLLLSSTAITFFF
;
A
#
# COMPACT_ATOMS: atom_id res chain seq x y z
N MET A 1 26.81 -19.30 24.23
CA MET A 1 26.44 -19.19 22.79
C MET A 1 24.94 -19.04 22.55
N LYS A 2 24.06 -19.77 23.25
CA LYS A 2 22.59 -19.63 23.11
C LYS A 2 22.02 -18.23 23.41
N LEU A 3 22.58 -17.52 24.40
CA LEU A 3 22.14 -16.16 24.77
C LEU A 3 22.45 -15.11 23.69
N PHE A 4 23.57 -15.24 22.99
CA PHE A 4 23.94 -14.34 21.89
C PHE A 4 23.04 -14.55 20.66
N VAL A 5 22.66 -15.80 20.37
CA VAL A 5 21.73 -16.13 19.29
C VAL A 5 20.32 -15.57 19.56
N GLY A 6 19.84 -15.65 20.81
CA GLY A 6 18.57 -15.02 21.21
C GLY A 6 18.60 -13.49 21.13
N LEU A 7 19.72 -12.87 21.51
CA LEU A 7 19.90 -11.41 21.44
C LEU A 7 19.96 -10.88 19.99
N ILE A 8 20.60 -11.62 19.09
CA ILE A 8 20.62 -11.31 17.65
C ILE A 8 19.21 -11.45 17.05
N LEU A 9 18.43 -12.45 17.45
CA LEU A 9 17.06 -12.63 16.97
C LEU A 9 16.13 -11.49 17.41
N LEU A 10 16.28 -10.97 18.64
CA LEU A 10 15.52 -9.83 19.16
C LEU A 10 15.86 -8.49 18.47
N LEU A 11 17.11 -8.31 18.05
CA LEU A 11 17.56 -7.10 17.32
C LEU A 11 16.99 -7.00 15.89
N ASN A 12 16.55 -8.12 15.30
CA ASN A 12 15.97 -8.14 13.96
C ASN A 12 14.47 -7.78 13.92
N ILE A 13 13.78 -7.71 15.06
CA ILE A 13 12.30 -7.64 15.11
C ILE A 13 11.76 -6.20 15.27
N SER A 14 12.58 -5.20 15.57
CA SER A 14 12.08 -3.89 16.06
C SER A 14 12.20 -2.72 15.09
N ILE A 15 12.27 -2.94 13.78
CA ILE A 15 11.96 -1.88 12.82
C ILE A 15 10.46 -2.02 12.52
N ALA A 16 9.62 -1.36 13.32
CA ALA A 16 8.28 -1.02 12.86
C ALA A 16 8.47 -0.07 11.67
N SER A 17 8.61 -0.63 10.47
CA SER A 17 8.75 0.13 9.25
C SER A 17 7.50 0.96 9.08
N ALA A 18 7.64 2.28 9.15
CA ALA A 18 6.55 3.20 8.89
C ALA A 18 6.00 2.94 7.48
N LEU A 19 4.70 2.63 7.40
CA LEU A 19 3.99 2.36 6.15
C LEU A 19 4.33 3.45 5.12
N ARG A 20 4.63 3.07 3.88
CA ARG A 20 5.00 4.03 2.82
C ARG A 20 3.89 4.07 1.78
N CYS A 21 3.38 5.25 1.42
CA CYS A 21 2.27 5.38 0.47
C CYS A 21 2.59 6.39 -0.63
N TYR A 22 1.92 6.27 -1.78
CA TYR A 22 1.88 7.37 -2.76
C TYR A 22 1.12 8.56 -2.20
N THR A 23 1.57 9.78 -2.50
CA THR A 23 0.94 11.02 -2.05
C THR A 23 0.87 12.06 -3.14
N CYS A 24 -0.30 12.65 -3.31
CA CYS A 24 -0.57 13.70 -4.27
C CYS A 24 -1.94 14.31 -3.97
N THR A 25 -2.22 15.50 -4.49
CA THR A 25 -3.50 16.19 -4.30
C THR A 25 -4.01 16.68 -5.65
N LEU A 26 -5.21 16.22 -6.05
CA LEU A 26 -5.88 16.64 -7.29
C LEU A 26 -4.97 16.57 -8.52
N THR A 27 -4.19 15.50 -8.65
CA THR A 27 -3.28 15.29 -9.78
C THR A 27 -3.81 14.25 -10.74
N ASP A 28 -3.34 14.27 -11.99
CA ASP A 28 -3.51 13.17 -12.92
C ASP A 28 -3.04 11.84 -12.26
N PRO A 29 -3.81 10.75 -12.35
CA PRO A 29 -3.48 9.49 -11.69
C PRO A 29 -2.12 8.90 -12.06
N GLY A 30 -1.67 9.08 -13.31
CA GLY A 30 -0.37 8.62 -13.79
C GLY A 30 0.81 9.49 -13.34
N SER A 31 0.55 10.78 -13.07
CA SER A 31 1.55 11.71 -12.55
C SER A 31 1.86 11.55 -11.06
N CYS A 32 0.98 10.89 -10.30
CA CYS A 32 1.12 10.70 -8.85
C CYS A 32 2.16 9.62 -8.51
N THR A 33 3.43 9.99 -8.58
CA THR A 33 4.59 9.11 -8.35
C THR A 33 5.32 9.39 -7.03
N ASP A 34 5.03 10.53 -6.38
CA ASP A 34 5.60 10.90 -5.10
C ASP A 34 5.18 9.94 -3.99
N THR A 35 6.12 9.63 -3.09
CA THR A 35 5.90 8.70 -1.98
C THR A 35 6.38 9.30 -0.68
N LYS A 36 5.69 8.99 0.42
CA LYS A 36 6.09 9.39 1.77
C LYS A 36 5.84 8.29 2.78
N SER A 37 6.67 8.27 3.82
CA SER A 37 6.43 7.45 5.01
C SER A 37 5.30 8.06 5.82
N CYS A 38 4.37 7.22 6.24
CA CYS A 38 3.23 7.57 7.05
C CYS A 38 3.63 7.67 8.52
N PRO A 39 3.14 8.68 9.24
CA PRO A 39 3.17 8.68 10.70
C PRO A 39 2.56 7.39 11.26
N VAL A 40 3.06 6.91 12.41
CA VAL A 40 2.70 5.62 13.03
C VAL A 40 1.19 5.45 13.23
N ILE A 41 0.44 6.54 13.41
CA ILE A 41 -1.02 6.53 13.58
C ILE A 41 -1.79 6.19 12.30
N PHE A 42 -1.19 6.40 11.12
CA PHE A 42 -1.81 6.15 9.84
C PHE A 42 -1.39 4.77 9.33
N ASN A 43 -2.30 3.80 9.49
CA ASN A 43 -2.07 2.39 9.20
C ASN A 43 -2.64 1.94 7.84
N ARG A 44 -3.14 2.86 7.01
CA ARG A 44 -3.66 2.57 5.68
C ARG A 44 -3.09 3.56 4.67
N CYS A 45 -2.89 3.12 3.43
CA CYS A 45 -2.83 4.03 2.30
C CYS A 45 -4.24 4.28 1.79
N PHE A 46 -4.52 5.49 1.29
CA PHE A 46 -5.79 5.80 0.64
C PHE A 46 -5.59 6.31 -0.79
N SER A 47 -6.66 6.20 -1.57
CA SER A 47 -6.84 6.80 -2.89
C SER A 47 -8.29 7.28 -3.01
N LEU A 48 -8.46 8.56 -3.33
CA LEU A 48 -9.75 9.18 -3.58
C LEU A 48 -9.75 9.78 -4.98
N ARG A 49 -10.74 9.43 -5.79
CA ARG A 49 -10.96 10.00 -7.13
C ARG A 49 -12.04 11.06 -7.03
N ALA A 50 -11.81 12.24 -7.61
CA ALA A 50 -12.82 13.29 -7.64
C ALA A 50 -13.91 12.93 -8.66
N GLU A 51 -15.19 12.97 -8.26
CA GLU A 51 -16.27 12.71 -9.20
C GLU A 51 -16.33 13.80 -10.28
N GLY A 52 -16.54 13.39 -11.53
CA GLY A 52 -16.59 14.30 -12.68
C GLY A 52 -15.24 14.75 -13.22
N TYR A 53 -14.11 14.40 -12.58
CA TYR A 53 -12.77 14.76 -13.03
C TYR A 53 -11.82 13.54 -12.98
N ASP A 54 -10.91 13.44 -13.95
CA ASP A 54 -9.87 12.41 -13.95
C ASP A 54 -8.68 12.82 -13.08
N VAL A 55 -8.94 13.11 -11.80
CA VAL A 55 -7.90 13.48 -10.82
C VAL A 55 -8.01 12.65 -9.56
N VAL A 56 -6.87 12.41 -8.92
CA VAL A 56 -6.76 11.59 -7.71
C VAL A 56 -6.05 12.35 -6.60
N THR A 57 -6.45 12.05 -5.37
CA THR A 57 -5.76 12.41 -4.14
C THR A 57 -5.37 11.12 -3.43
N LYS A 58 -4.09 11.00 -3.07
CA LYS A 58 -3.53 9.82 -2.41
C LYS A 58 -2.75 10.21 -1.16
N GLY A 59 -2.65 9.30 -0.20
CA GLY A 59 -1.81 9.50 0.97
C GLY A 59 -1.98 8.44 2.04
N CYS A 60 -1.69 8.83 3.26
CA CYS A 60 -1.82 8.02 4.47
C CYS A 60 -3.16 8.30 5.16
N GLN A 61 -3.79 7.27 5.72
CA GLN A 61 -5.05 7.38 6.43
C GLN A 61 -5.13 6.42 7.62
N THR A 62 -5.99 6.75 8.58
CA THR A 62 -6.33 5.85 9.68
C THR A 62 -7.43 4.90 9.21
N SER A 63 -7.37 3.63 9.62
CA SER A 63 -8.42 2.65 9.33
C SER A 63 -9.85 3.12 9.68
N ILE A 64 -10.00 3.96 10.70
CA ILE A 64 -11.31 4.51 11.13
C ILE A 64 -11.87 5.49 10.09
N ALA A 65 -11.01 6.23 9.40
CA ALA A 65 -11.39 7.19 8.39
C ALA A 65 -11.48 6.58 6.97
N CYS A 66 -11.26 5.27 6.84
CA CYS A 66 -11.47 4.51 5.60
C CYS A 66 -12.94 4.14 5.43
N VAL A 67 -13.78 5.14 5.13
CA VAL A 67 -15.23 5.01 4.97
C VAL A 67 -15.70 5.67 3.68
N GLY A 68 -16.91 5.34 3.23
CA GLY A 68 -17.51 5.94 2.03
C GLY A 68 -16.79 5.57 0.75
N SER A 69 -16.52 6.55 -0.10
CA SER A 69 -15.86 6.38 -1.41
C SER A 69 -14.33 6.39 -1.35
N ILE A 70 -13.73 6.37 -0.15
CA ILE A 70 -12.28 6.35 0.04
C ILE A 70 -11.78 4.91 -0.11
N ALA A 71 -11.02 4.63 -1.17
CA ALA A 71 -10.37 3.33 -1.35
C ALA A 71 -9.14 3.27 -0.43
N CYS A 72 -9.14 2.32 0.52
CA CYS A 72 -8.03 2.09 1.44
C CYS A 72 -7.41 0.71 1.26
N CYS A 73 -6.11 0.60 1.54
CA CYS A 73 -5.37 -0.65 1.49
C CYS A 73 -4.26 -0.70 2.55
N GLU A 74 -3.75 -1.90 2.82
CA GLU A 74 -2.59 -2.16 3.68
C GLU A 74 -1.35 -2.51 2.87
N GLY A 75 -0.19 -2.22 3.45
CA GLY A 75 1.11 -2.51 2.83
C GLY A 75 1.67 -1.34 2.03
N ASP A 76 2.98 -1.37 1.84
CA ASP A 76 3.70 -0.29 1.18
C ASP A 76 3.24 -0.11 -0.27
N LEU A 77 2.96 1.14 -0.63
CA LEU A 77 2.62 1.59 -1.97
C LEU A 77 1.38 0.92 -2.57
N CYS A 78 0.54 0.29 -1.75
CA CYS A 78 -0.66 -0.44 -2.19
C CYS A 78 -1.67 0.46 -2.91
N ASN A 79 -1.62 1.78 -2.66
CA ASN A 79 -2.44 2.78 -3.37
C ASN A 79 -1.87 3.17 -4.74
N GLY A 80 -0.90 2.41 -5.27
CA GLY A 80 -0.32 2.55 -6.59
C GLY A 80 -1.21 2.05 -7.73
N ALA A 81 -2.22 1.22 -7.43
CA ALA A 81 -3.15 0.72 -8.44
C ALA A 81 -3.91 1.90 -9.08
N LEU A 82 -3.47 2.27 -10.28
CA LEU A 82 -4.31 2.93 -11.26
C LEU A 82 -5.55 2.03 -11.38
N HIS A 83 -6.68 2.44 -10.81
CA HIS A 83 -7.94 1.77 -11.07
C HIS A 83 -8.25 2.03 -12.55
N VAL A 84 -7.65 1.22 -13.43
CA VAL A 84 -8.14 1.04 -14.78
C VAL A 84 -9.46 0.34 -14.56
N THR A 85 -10.55 1.09 -14.70
CA THR A 85 -11.93 0.62 -14.62
C THR A 85 -12.22 -0.29 -15.83
N GLY A 86 -11.49 -1.39 -15.92
CA GLY A 86 -11.50 -2.34 -17.03
C GLY A 86 -11.22 -3.74 -16.49
N PRO A 87 -12.01 -4.76 -16.86
CA PRO A 87 -11.91 -6.12 -16.34
C PRO A 87 -10.59 -6.87 -16.63
N GLY A 88 -9.60 -6.21 -17.24
CA GLY A 88 -8.36 -6.83 -17.72
C GLY A 88 -7.26 -7.05 -16.67
N LEU A 89 -7.24 -6.33 -15.54
CA LEU A 89 -6.12 -6.44 -14.58
C LEU A 89 -6.31 -7.47 -13.46
N VAL A 90 -7.56 -7.86 -13.15
CA VAL A 90 -7.84 -8.88 -12.12
C VAL A 90 -7.26 -10.25 -12.51
N LEU A 91 -7.12 -10.53 -13.81
CA LEU A 91 -6.55 -11.78 -14.34
C LEU A 91 -5.03 -11.91 -14.13
N LEU A 92 -4.28 -10.81 -14.00
CA LEU A 92 -2.82 -10.86 -13.98
C LEU A 92 -2.22 -11.06 -12.57
N LEU A 93 -2.99 -10.81 -11.50
CA LEU A 93 -2.49 -10.91 -10.12
C LEU A 93 -2.75 -12.27 -9.46
N LEU A 94 -3.48 -13.18 -10.11
CA LEU A 94 -3.77 -14.53 -9.60
C LEU A 94 -2.75 -15.60 -10.05
N SER A 95 -1.79 -15.27 -10.92
CA SER A 95 -0.80 -16.23 -11.43
C SER A 95 0.52 -16.20 -10.65
N SER A 96 0.53 -16.55 -9.36
CA SER A 96 1.81 -16.86 -8.68
C SER A 96 1.69 -17.73 -7.43
N THR A 97 0.89 -18.81 -7.47
CA THR A 97 0.99 -19.91 -6.51
C THR A 97 0.68 -21.25 -7.18
N ALA A 98 1.53 -21.70 -8.11
CA ALA A 98 1.41 -23.05 -8.66
C ALA A 98 2.72 -23.63 -9.22
N ILE A 99 3.90 -23.33 -8.67
CA ILE A 99 5.12 -24.07 -9.02
C ILE A 99 6.06 -24.19 -7.81
N THR A 100 5.69 -25.03 -6.84
CA THR A 100 6.63 -25.57 -5.83
C THR A 100 6.29 -27.00 -5.41
N PHE A 101 5.59 -27.79 -6.25
CA PHE A 101 5.24 -29.18 -5.92
C PHE A 101 5.75 -30.27 -6.86
N PHE A 102 6.66 -29.97 -7.79
CA PHE A 102 7.38 -31.01 -8.52
C PHE A 102 8.81 -30.55 -8.77
N PHE A 103 9.73 -30.92 -7.87
CA PHE A 103 11.08 -31.42 -8.12
C PHE A 103 11.71 -31.85 -6.79
#